data_AF-A0A0P9D058-F1
#
_entry.id   AF-A0A0P9D058-F1
#
_cell.length_a   1.000
_cell.length_b   1.000
_cell.length_c   1.000
_cell.angle_alpha   90.00
_cell.angle_beta   90.00
_cell.angle_gamma   90.00
#
_symmetry.space_group_name_H-M   'P 1'
#
loop_
_entity.id
_entity.type
_entity.pdbx_description
1 polymer ?
#
loop_
_entity_poly.entity_id
_entity_poly.type
_entity_poly.pdbx_seq_one_letter_code
_entity_poly.pdbx_strand_id
1 'polypeptide(L)'
;MSATSETFDYVVIGSGFGGSVSAMRLTEKGYRVLVLERGKRFRDEDFAKTTWNVRKYLWAPAARCFGILQISPFRNVFVLHGSGVGGGSLGYANVLMEPSDELFAAPAWHHLADWKPILRPHYDTAKRMLGVASNPRLWPADNTLKLIAQDMG
;
A
#
# COMPACT_ATOMS: atom_id res chain seq x y z
N MET A 1 -10.72 -6.79 36.16
CA MET A 1 -11.41 -7.01 34.89
C MET A 1 -10.93 -8.34 34.34
N SER A 2 -11.80 -9.35 34.26
CA SER A 2 -11.43 -10.63 33.65
C SER A 2 -11.34 -10.40 32.14
N ALA A 3 -10.15 -10.58 31.56
CA ALA A 3 -9.98 -10.53 30.13
C ALA A 3 -10.72 -11.73 29.53
N THR A 4 -11.84 -11.49 28.87
CA THR A 4 -12.49 -12.51 28.05
C THR A 4 -11.52 -12.90 26.94
N SER A 5 -11.08 -14.15 26.93
CA SER A 5 -10.21 -14.71 25.88
C SER A 5 -10.98 -14.76 24.56
N GLU A 6 -10.94 -13.69 23.79
CA GLU A 6 -11.48 -13.68 22.43
C GLU A 6 -10.60 -14.57 21.53
N THR A 7 -11.22 -15.60 20.95
CA THR A 7 -10.55 -16.50 20.00
C THR A 7 -10.86 -16.05 18.57
N PHE A 8 -9.85 -16.06 17.69
CA PHE A 8 -9.99 -15.73 16.27
C PHE A 8 -9.48 -16.92 15.45
N ASP A 9 -10.05 -17.12 14.26
CA ASP A 9 -9.63 -18.18 13.34
C ASP A 9 -8.31 -17.82 12.65
N TYR A 10 -8.12 -16.54 12.34
CA TYR A 10 -6.92 -16.03 11.68
C TYR A 10 -6.44 -14.72 12.30
N VAL A 11 -5.13 -14.54 12.32
CA VAL A 11 -4.48 -13.27 12.68
C VAL A 11 -3.69 -12.77 11.48
N VAL A 12 -3.99 -11.54 11.06
CA VAL A 12 -3.28 -10.83 9.99
C VAL A 12 -2.43 -9.74 10.62
N ILE A 13 -1.11 -9.81 10.39
CA ILE A 13 -0.17 -8.81 10.91
C ILE A 13 0.09 -7.76 9.82
N GLY A 14 -0.29 -6.52 10.13
CA GLY A 14 -0.22 -5.38 9.22
C GLY A 14 -1.50 -5.20 8.41
N SER A 15 -1.88 -3.94 8.23
CA SER A 15 -3.14 -3.55 7.56
C SER A 15 -2.93 -2.90 6.18
N GLY A 16 -1.76 -3.09 5.57
CA GLY A 16 -1.48 -2.66 4.19
C GLY A 16 -2.32 -3.41 3.14
N PHE A 17 -2.02 -3.22 1.85
CA PHE A 17 -2.77 -3.86 0.75
C PHE A 17 -2.95 -5.38 0.93
N GLY A 18 -1.85 -6.12 1.13
CA GLY A 18 -1.91 -7.57 1.29
C GLY A 18 -2.70 -8.00 2.54
N GLY A 19 -2.51 -7.31 3.67
CA GLY A 19 -3.21 -7.61 4.91
C GLY A 19 -4.71 -7.31 4.81
N SER A 20 -5.07 -6.16 4.26
CA SER A 20 -6.48 -5.76 4.07
C SER A 20 -7.21 -6.69 3.11
N VAL A 21 -6.60 -7.06 1.98
CA VAL A 21 -7.19 -8.03 1.03
C VAL A 21 -7.34 -9.40 1.69
N SER A 22 -6.32 -9.87 2.40
CA SER A 22 -6.38 -11.17 3.09
C SER A 22 -7.49 -11.20 4.14
N ALA A 23 -7.56 -10.16 4.98
CA ALA A 23 -8.61 -10.03 5.98
C ALA A 23 -10.00 -10.03 5.34
N MET A 24 -10.21 -9.21 4.29
CA MET A 24 -11.47 -9.13 3.57
C MET A 24 -11.90 -10.50 3.00
N ARG A 25 -10.99 -11.19 2.29
CA ARG A 25 -11.29 -12.50 1.69
C ARG A 25 -11.56 -13.60 2.72
N LEU A 26 -10.90 -13.55 3.87
CA LEU A 26 -11.16 -14.49 4.97
C LEU A 26 -12.50 -14.19 5.63
N THR A 27 -12.82 -12.92 5.88
CA THR A 27 -14.12 -12.54 6.47
C THR A 27 -15.30 -12.81 5.55
N GLU A 28 -15.13 -12.66 4.22
CA GLU A 28 -16.15 -13.03 3.22
C GLU A 28 -16.51 -14.53 3.29
N LYS A 29 -15.58 -15.37 3.75
CA LYS A 29 -15.80 -16.81 3.98
C LYS A 29 -16.39 -17.13 5.36
N GLY A 30 -16.70 -16.10 6.17
CA GLY A 30 -17.29 -16.26 7.50
C GLY A 30 -16.30 -16.46 8.64
N TYR A 31 -14.99 -16.33 8.39
CA TYR A 31 -13.99 -16.46 9.46
C TYR A 31 -13.90 -15.22 10.34
N ARG A 32 -13.58 -15.42 11.62
CA ARG A 32 -13.22 -14.38 12.57
C ARG A 32 -11.76 -14.02 12.42
N VAL A 33 -11.49 -12.80 11.94
CA VAL A 33 -10.12 -12.35 11.64
C VAL A 33 -9.72 -11.19 12.54
N LEU A 34 -8.58 -11.33 13.21
CA LEU A 34 -7.93 -10.24 13.95
C LEU A 34 -6.87 -9.59 13.06
N VAL A 35 -6.95 -8.28 12.88
CA VAL A 35 -5.90 -7.50 12.18
C VAL A 35 -5.11 -6.71 13.21
N LEU A 36 -3.80 -6.92 13.26
CA LEU A 36 -2.89 -6.20 14.15
C LEU A 36 -2.08 -5.18 13.36
N GLU A 37 -2.30 -3.90 13.65
CA GLU A 37 -1.56 -2.79 13.05
C GLU A 37 -0.77 -2.07 14.14
N ARG A 38 0.52 -1.81 13.88
CA ARG A 38 1.39 -1.12 14.85
C ARG A 38 1.09 0.38 14.93
N GLY A 39 0.64 0.95 13.80
CA GLY A 39 0.36 2.37 13.67
C GLY A 39 -1.06 2.74 14.10
N LYS A 40 -1.38 4.03 13.97
CA LYS A 40 -2.69 4.56 14.34
C LYS A 40 -3.71 4.35 13.24
N ARG A 41 -4.98 4.38 13.61
CA ARG A 41 -6.07 4.67 12.67
C ARG A 41 -6.17 6.18 12.50
N PHE A 42 -5.78 6.69 11.34
CA PHE A 42 -5.80 8.13 11.05
C PHE A 42 -7.18 8.54 10.53
N ARG A 43 -7.65 9.70 10.99
CA ARG A 43 -8.72 10.49 10.40
C ARG A 43 -8.12 11.69 9.67
N ASP A 44 -8.92 12.39 8.88
CA ASP A 44 -8.47 13.53 8.07
C ASP A 44 -7.76 14.61 8.92
N GLU A 45 -8.26 14.88 10.13
CA GLU A 45 -7.70 15.82 11.09
C GLU A 45 -6.36 15.38 11.72
N ASP A 46 -6.05 14.08 11.66
CA ASP A 46 -4.83 13.52 12.25
C ASP A 46 -3.61 13.76 11.36
N PHE A 47 -3.81 13.88 10.04
CA PHE A 47 -2.72 14.03 9.09
C PHE A 47 -1.93 15.33 9.30
N ALA A 48 -0.62 15.24 9.06
CA ALA A 48 0.24 16.40 9.05
C ALA A 48 -0.11 17.31 7.86
N LYS A 49 -0.48 18.56 8.12
CA LYS A 49 -0.75 19.56 7.07
C LYS A 49 0.49 19.88 6.23
N THR A 50 1.69 19.70 6.80
CA THR A 50 2.97 19.92 6.13
C THR A 50 3.99 18.90 6.62
N THR A 51 4.98 18.58 5.80
CA THR A 51 6.09 17.68 6.15
C THR A 51 6.98 18.23 7.26
N TRP A 52 6.97 19.56 7.47
CA TRP A 52 7.66 20.24 8.58
C TRP A 52 7.09 19.88 9.96
N ASN A 53 5.85 19.39 10.02
CA ASN A 53 5.29 18.86 11.27
C ASN A 53 5.82 17.43 11.53
N VAL A 54 7.11 17.33 11.81
CA VAL A 54 7.84 16.06 11.95
C VAL A 54 7.21 15.10 12.97
N ARG A 55 6.63 15.62 14.07
CA ARG A 55 5.98 14.79 15.10
C ARG A 55 4.72 14.08 14.60
N LYS A 56 3.96 14.75 13.72
CA LYS A 56 2.75 14.19 13.08
C LYS A 56 3.04 13.50 11.74
N TYR A 57 4.19 13.76 11.13
CA TYR A 57 4.52 13.21 9.81
C TYR A 57 5.35 11.93 9.90
N LEU A 58 6.38 11.91 10.75
CA LEU A 58 7.27 10.76 10.90
C LEU A 58 6.76 9.76 11.94
N TRP A 59 6.96 8.49 11.66
CA TRP A 59 6.81 7.39 12.60
C TRP A 59 8.17 7.07 13.23
N ALA A 60 8.38 7.59 14.44
CA ALA A 60 9.54 7.30 15.28
C ALA A 60 9.09 7.28 16.75
N PRO A 61 8.50 6.16 17.22
CA PRO A 61 7.91 6.08 18.56
C PRO A 61 8.85 6.45 19.70
N ALA A 62 10.15 6.11 19.58
CA ALA A 62 11.18 6.49 20.56
C ALA A 62 11.34 8.01 20.72
N ALA A 63 11.07 8.79 19.67
CA ALA A 63 11.08 10.25 19.69
C ALA A 63 9.69 10.87 19.90
N ARG A 64 8.68 10.04 20.24
CA ARG A 64 7.26 10.42 20.33
C ARG A 64 6.67 10.98 19.04
N CYS A 65 7.21 10.56 17.89
CA CYS A 65 6.64 10.85 16.57
C CYS A 65 5.77 9.67 16.14
N PHE A 66 4.50 9.93 15.82
CA PHE A 66 3.50 8.89 15.53
C PHE A 66 2.72 9.22 14.24
N GLY A 67 3.44 9.69 13.23
CA GLY A 67 2.91 9.98 11.90
C GLY A 67 2.86 8.76 11.00
N ILE A 68 2.56 9.01 9.72
CA ILE A 68 2.35 7.96 8.73
C ILE A 68 3.64 7.43 8.11
N LEU A 69 4.71 8.21 8.04
CA LEU A 69 5.92 7.86 7.28
C LEU A 69 7.01 7.30 8.20
N GLN A 70 7.37 6.03 8.03
CA GLN A 70 8.59 5.47 8.60
C GLN A 70 9.72 5.47 7.55
N ILE A 71 10.90 5.88 8.00
CA ILE A 71 12.13 5.82 7.22
C ILE A 71 13.05 4.81 7.90
N SER A 72 13.40 3.75 7.18
CA SER A 72 14.34 2.72 7.63
C SER A 72 15.67 2.85 6.88
N PRO A 73 16.73 3.37 7.52
CA PRO A 73 18.06 3.43 6.92
C PRO A 73 18.72 2.06 6.92
N PHE A 74 19.22 1.65 5.76
CA PHE A 74 20.14 0.52 5.58
C PHE A 74 21.44 1.04 4.95
N ARG A 75 22.48 0.20 4.91
CA ARG A 75 23.83 0.60 4.47
C ARG A 75 23.86 1.37 3.14
N ASN A 76 23.05 0.95 2.17
CA ASN A 76 23.05 1.51 0.81
C ASN A 76 21.65 1.97 0.34
N VAL A 77 20.63 1.91 1.19
CA VAL A 77 19.25 2.20 0.79
C VAL A 77 18.44 2.74 1.95
N PHE A 78 17.54 3.68 1.66
CA PHE A 78 16.47 4.07 2.57
C PHE A 78 15.17 3.44 2.11
N VAL A 79 14.50 2.73 3.00
CA VAL A 79 13.17 2.18 2.73
C VAL A 79 12.13 3.08 3.38
N LEU A 80 11.23 3.61 2.56
CA LEU A 80 10.10 4.43 2.97
C LEU A 80 8.86 3.54 3.04
N HIS A 81 8.19 3.50 4.19
CA HIS A 81 7.00 2.68 4.39
C HIS A 81 5.98 3.35 5.31
N GLY A 82 4.71 3.04 5.10
CA GLY A 82 3.61 3.59 5.88
C GLY A 82 3.41 2.86 7.21
N SER A 83 3.10 3.60 8.27
CA SER A 83 2.74 3.09 9.60
C SER A 83 1.36 3.60 10.00
N GLY A 84 0.36 2.72 10.04
CA GLY A 84 -1.02 3.07 10.33
C GLY A 84 -2.01 2.14 9.65
N VAL A 85 -3.29 2.27 10.00
CA VAL A 85 -4.36 1.49 9.36
C VAL A 85 -4.42 1.83 7.87
N GLY A 86 -4.08 0.88 7.01
CA GLY A 86 -3.89 1.07 5.56
C GLY A 86 -2.42 0.98 5.10
N GLY A 87 -1.46 1.09 6.03
CA GLY A 87 -0.03 0.98 5.76
C GLY A 87 0.44 1.99 4.71
N GLY A 88 1.11 1.50 3.67
CA GLY A 88 1.62 2.34 2.58
C GLY A 88 0.54 3.13 1.82
N SER A 89 -0.73 2.68 1.85
CA SER A 89 -1.81 3.41 1.17
C SER A 89 -2.08 4.79 1.76
N LEU A 90 -1.60 5.07 2.97
CA LEU A 90 -1.76 6.37 3.64
C LEU A 90 -0.95 7.50 2.99
N GLY A 91 0.08 7.17 2.21
CA GLY A 91 1.00 8.17 1.64
C GLY A 91 1.51 7.86 0.23
N TYR A 92 0.99 6.84 -0.44
CA TYR A 92 1.36 6.51 -1.81
C TYR A 92 0.71 7.45 -2.84
N ALA A 93 1.26 7.47 -4.05
CA ALA A 93 0.86 8.40 -5.11
C ALA A 93 -0.41 7.98 -5.89
N ASN A 94 -1.13 6.93 -5.49
CA ASN A 94 -2.30 6.40 -6.22
C ASN A 94 -2.03 6.01 -7.69
N VAL A 95 -0.77 5.69 -8.03
CA VAL A 95 -0.41 5.18 -9.36
C VAL A 95 -0.69 3.67 -9.41
N LEU A 96 -1.67 3.27 -10.21
CA LEU A 96 -2.23 1.91 -10.25
C LEU A 96 -2.02 1.28 -11.65
N MET A 97 -0.76 1.05 -12.00
CA MET A 97 -0.37 0.45 -13.28
C MET A 97 -0.44 -1.07 -13.23
N GLU A 98 -0.87 -1.69 -14.34
CA GLU A 98 -0.67 -3.13 -14.52
C GLU A 98 0.79 -3.39 -14.92
N PRO A 99 1.38 -4.51 -14.45
CA PRO A 99 2.71 -4.88 -14.89
C PRO A 99 2.82 -5.16 -16.39
N SER A 100 4.02 -4.97 -16.93
CA SER A 100 4.36 -5.33 -18.29
C SER A 100 4.50 -6.84 -18.48
N ASP A 101 4.47 -7.28 -19.74
CA ASP A 101 4.71 -8.68 -20.12
C ASP A 101 6.12 -9.14 -19.75
N GLU A 102 7.08 -8.21 -19.75
CA GLU A 102 8.44 -8.46 -19.27
C GLU A 102 8.46 -8.89 -17.79
N LEU A 103 7.65 -8.27 -16.93
CA LEU A 103 7.57 -8.71 -15.53
C LEU A 103 7.05 -10.13 -15.43
N PHE A 104 5.96 -10.47 -16.15
CA PHE A 104 5.37 -11.81 -16.11
C PHE A 104 6.32 -12.87 -16.68
N ALA A 105 7.15 -12.52 -17.67
CA ALA A 105 8.16 -13.38 -18.26
C ALA A 105 9.47 -13.45 -17.45
N ALA A 106 9.57 -12.74 -16.32
CA ALA A 106 10.84 -12.61 -15.61
C ALA A 106 11.38 -13.99 -15.13
N PRO A 107 12.67 -14.30 -15.38
CA PRO A 107 13.30 -15.59 -15.01
C PRO A 107 13.09 -16.00 -13.55
N ALA A 108 13.06 -15.02 -12.66
CA ALA A 108 12.95 -15.20 -11.22
C ALA A 108 11.69 -15.95 -10.76
N TRP A 109 10.61 -15.97 -11.56
CA TRP A 109 9.34 -16.56 -11.11
C TRP A 109 8.45 -17.15 -12.22
N HIS A 110 8.67 -16.86 -13.51
CA HIS A 110 7.81 -17.37 -14.59
C HIS A 110 7.73 -18.90 -14.65
N HIS A 111 8.76 -19.61 -14.18
CA HIS A 111 8.81 -21.07 -14.14
C HIS A 111 7.85 -21.69 -13.11
N LEU A 112 7.32 -20.91 -12.19
CA LEU A 112 6.40 -21.38 -11.14
C LEU A 112 4.97 -21.55 -11.66
N ALA A 113 4.52 -20.67 -12.56
CA ALA A 113 3.20 -20.69 -13.16
C ALA A 113 3.11 -19.71 -14.34
N ASP A 114 2.10 -19.90 -15.20
CA ASP A 114 1.74 -18.89 -16.20
C ASP A 114 0.96 -17.74 -15.53
N TRP A 115 1.71 -16.79 -14.96
CA TRP A 115 1.19 -15.80 -14.03
C TRP A 115 0.21 -14.79 -14.64
N LYS A 116 0.44 -14.36 -15.88
CA LYS A 116 -0.38 -13.32 -16.52
C LYS A 116 -1.86 -13.73 -16.61
N PRO A 117 -2.23 -14.90 -17.16
CA PRO A 117 -3.63 -15.33 -17.18
C PRO A 117 -4.18 -15.62 -15.78
N ILE A 118 -3.37 -16.19 -14.88
CA ILE A 118 -3.79 -16.49 -13.49
C ILE A 118 -4.15 -15.20 -12.74
N LEU A 119 -3.34 -14.15 -12.87
CA LEU A 119 -3.51 -12.91 -12.12
C LEU A 119 -4.46 -11.92 -12.79
N ARG A 120 -4.76 -12.06 -14.09
CA ARG A 120 -5.66 -11.17 -14.83
C ARG A 120 -6.99 -10.88 -14.13
N PRO A 121 -7.79 -11.89 -13.72
CA PRO A 121 -9.07 -11.62 -13.04
C PRO A 121 -8.90 -10.91 -11.69
N HIS A 122 -7.76 -11.09 -11.03
CA HIS A 122 -7.44 -10.40 -9.78
C HIS A 122 -7.06 -8.93 -10.01
N TYR A 123 -6.32 -8.62 -11.08
CA TYR A 123 -6.09 -7.24 -11.51
C TYR A 123 -7.39 -6.53 -11.86
N ASP A 124 -8.29 -7.17 -12.61
CA ASP A 124 -9.59 -6.60 -12.96
C ASP A 124 -10.43 -6.30 -11.71
N THR A 125 -10.38 -7.20 -10.72
CA THR A 125 -11.07 -6.99 -9.44
C THR A 125 -10.46 -5.84 -8.65
N ALA A 126 -9.13 -5.80 -8.52
CA ALA A 126 -8.43 -4.72 -7.83
C ALA A 126 -8.70 -3.36 -8.50
N LYS A 127 -8.69 -3.29 -9.83
CA LYS A 127 -9.01 -2.08 -10.60
C LYS A 127 -10.40 -1.54 -10.27
N ARG A 128 -11.41 -2.42 -10.26
CA ARG A 128 -12.78 -2.03 -9.90
C ARG A 128 -12.88 -1.56 -8.45
N MET A 129 -12.35 -2.34 -7.51
CA MET A 129 -12.46 -2.04 -6.08
C MET A 129 -11.71 -0.78 -5.66
N LEU A 130 -10.56 -0.51 -6.28
CA LEU A 130 -9.76 0.70 -6.03
C LEU A 130 -10.23 1.91 -6.84
N GLY A 131 -11.23 1.75 -7.71
CA GLY A 131 -11.76 2.85 -8.53
C GLY A 131 -10.73 3.43 -9.49
N VAL A 132 -9.92 2.58 -10.13
CA VAL A 132 -8.88 3.02 -11.07
C VAL A 132 -9.51 3.85 -12.20
N ALA A 133 -9.00 5.08 -12.37
CA ALA A 133 -9.44 6.01 -13.39
C ALA A 133 -8.25 6.73 -14.02
N SER A 134 -8.42 7.18 -15.26
CA SER A 134 -7.45 8.05 -15.92
C SER A 134 -7.42 9.41 -15.24
N ASN A 135 -6.22 9.97 -15.06
CA ASN A 135 -6.06 11.33 -14.55
C ASN A 135 -6.73 12.33 -15.52
N PRO A 136 -7.77 13.09 -15.09
CA PRO A 136 -8.49 13.98 -15.98
C PRO A 136 -7.74 15.27 -16.30
N ARG A 137 -6.63 15.56 -15.59
CA ARG A 137 -5.91 16.83 -15.73
C ARG A 137 -4.40 16.64 -15.70
N LEU A 138 -3.77 17.07 -16.78
CA LEU A 138 -2.32 17.21 -16.87
C LEU A 138 -1.89 18.63 -16.47
N TRP A 139 -0.75 18.72 -15.79
CA TRP A 139 -0.08 19.96 -15.40
C TRP A 139 1.11 20.24 -16.33
N PRO A 140 1.70 21.44 -16.31
CA PRO A 140 2.83 21.78 -17.17
C PRO A 140 3.97 20.76 -17.12
N ALA A 141 4.30 20.24 -15.93
CA ALA A 141 5.31 19.20 -15.76
C ALA A 141 4.95 17.89 -16.49
N ASP A 142 3.68 17.47 -16.46
CA ASP A 142 3.22 16.26 -17.15
C ASP A 142 3.33 16.41 -18.67
N ASN A 143 3.04 17.61 -19.20
CA ASN A 143 3.21 17.89 -20.63
C ASN A 143 4.70 17.87 -21.03
N THR A 144 5.59 18.41 -20.19
CA THR A 144 7.03 18.32 -20.42
C THR A 144 7.51 16.87 -20.41
N LEU A 145 7.07 16.06 -19.46
CA LEU A 145 7.39 14.62 -19.41
C LEU A 145 6.90 13.89 -20.66
N LYS A 146 5.72 14.26 -21.16
CA LYS A 146 5.16 13.69 -22.41
C LYS A 146 6.02 14.04 -23.62
N LEU A 147 6.49 15.27 -23.76
CA LEU A 147 7.37 15.69 -24.85
C LEU A 147 8.70 14.92 -24.80
N ILE A 148 9.32 14.82 -23.62
CA ILE A 148 10.55 14.05 -23.43
C ILE A 148 10.34 12.59 -23.83
N ALA A 149 9.23 11.97 -23.43
CA ALA A 149 8.92 10.59 -23.81
C ALA A 149 8.77 10.44 -25.33
N GLN A 150 8.13 11.40 -26.01
CA GLN A 150 8.00 11.38 -27.47
C GLN A 150 9.35 11.51 -28.19
N ASP A 151 10.26 12.33 -27.67
CA ASP A 151 11.60 12.50 -28.23
C ASP A 151 12.49 11.25 -28.03
N MET A 152 12.22 10.44 -27.00
CA MET A 152 12.97 9.22 -26.68
C MET A 152 12.52 7.98 -27.46
N GLY A 153 11.33 8.01 -28.09
CA GLY A 153 10.72 6.87 -28.79
C GLY A 153 9.97 5.92 -27.86
#